data_AF-A0A9X1KU59-F1
#
_entry.id   AF-A0A9X1KU59-F1
#
_cell.length_a   1.000
_cell.length_b   1.000
_cell.length_c   1.000
_cell.angle_alpha   90.00
_cell.angle_beta   90.00
_cell.angle_gamma   90.00
#
_symmetry.space_group_name_H-M   'P 1'
#
loop_
_entity.id
_entity.type
_entity.pdbx_description
1 polymer ?
#
loop_
_entity_poly.entity_id
_entity_poly.type
_entity_poly.pdbx_seq_one_letter_code
_entity_poly.pdbx_strand_id
1 'polypeptide(L)' 'MKIKRVKSAVLQVTLQSYELAALASAVRWIINGAPGEYPQESVKQLKKILDNYETESRSLTGKHRAKHTRKIANRDTHE' A
#
# COMPACT_ATOMS: atom_id res chain seq x y z
N MET A 1 3.11 4.22 -13.97
CA MET A 1 1.93 4.86 -13.35
C MET A 1 0.99 5.36 -14.44
N LYS A 2 -0.31 5.12 -14.30
CA LYS A 2 -1.36 5.65 -15.20
C LYS A 2 -2.45 6.29 -14.37
N ILE A 3 -2.96 7.45 -14.81
CA ILE A 3 -4.08 8.16 -14.17
C ILE A 3 -5.19 8.29 -15.20
N LYS A 4 -6.41 7.90 -14.84
CA LYS A 4 -7.60 8.03 -15.69
C LYS A 4 -8.71 8.72 -14.90
N ARG A 5 -9.43 9.64 -15.54
CA ARG A 5 -10.64 10.24 -14.96
C ARG A 5 -11.82 9.30 -15.21
N VAL A 6 -12.47 8.85 -14.14
CA VAL A 6 -13.63 7.93 -14.20
C VAL A 6 -14.95 8.71 -14.10
N LYS A 7 -14.97 9.77 -13.28
CA LYS A 7 -16.07 10.75 -13.15
C LYS A 7 -15.49 12.15 -12.92
N SER A 8 -16.30 13.20 -12.98
CA SER A 8 -15.83 14.59 -12.82
C SER A 8 -14.94 14.81 -11.59
N ALA A 9 -15.22 14.13 -10.47
CA ALA A 9 -14.42 14.23 -9.24
C ALA A 9 -13.71 12.93 -8.83
N VAL A 10 -13.63 11.92 -9.71
CA VAL A 10 -13.04 10.61 -9.39
C VAL A 10 -11.91 10.28 -10.35
N LEU A 11 -10.72 10.11 -9.79
CA LEU A 11 -9.53 9.65 -10.50
C LEU A 11 -9.22 8.20 -10.11
N GLN A 12 -8.94 7.37 -11.10
CA GLN A 12 -8.36 6.05 -10.92
C GLN A 12 -6.87 6.12 -11.23
N VAL A 13 -6.06 5.68 -10.28
CA VAL A 13 -4.61 5.56 -10.43
C VAL A 13 -4.24 4.08 -10.50
N THR A 14 -3.44 3.71 -11.48
CA THR A 14 -2.86 2.36 -11.61
C THR A 14 -1.34 2.46 -11.50
N LEU A 15 -0.79 1.73 -10.53
CA LEU A 15 0.63 1.73 -10.19
C LEU A 15 1.16 0.30 -10.27
N GLN A 16 2.42 0.16 -10.70
CA GLN A 16 3.16 -1.08 -10.48
C GLN A 16 3.66 -1.13 -9.03
N SER A 17 3.94 -2.32 -8.51
CA SER A 17 4.32 -2.51 -7.10
C SER A 17 5.57 -1.71 -6.70
N TYR A 18 6.55 -1.59 -7.58
CA TYR A 18 7.77 -0.81 -7.29
C TYR A 18 7.50 0.70 -7.24
N GLU A 19 6.53 1.21 -8.02
CA GLU A 19 6.16 2.63 -8.00
C GLU A 19 5.50 3.00 -6.68
N LEU A 20 4.59 2.14 -6.21
CA LEU A 20 3.97 2.29 -4.90
C LEU A 20 5.01 2.17 -3.77
N ALA A 21 5.95 1.23 -3.87
CA ALA A 21 7.04 1.07 -2.90
C ALA A 21 7.94 2.32 -2.85
N ALA A 22 8.28 2.91 -4.00
CA ALA A 22 9.06 4.14 -4.07
C ALA A 22 8.34 5.31 -3.38
N LEU A 23 7.03 5.47 -3.62
CA LEU A 23 6.21 6.50 -2.96
C LEU A 23 6.14 6.28 -1.45
N ALA A 24 5.90 5.06 -0.99
CA ALA A 24 5.87 4.73 0.44
C ALA A 24 7.22 5.00 1.12
N SER A 25 8.33 4.69 0.46
CA SER A 25 9.68 4.98 0.95
C SER A 25 9.94 6.49 1.05
N ALA A 26 9.54 7.28 0.05
CA ALA A 26 9.68 8.74 0.09
C ALA A 26 8.86 9.35 1.24
N VAL A 27 7.63 8.87 1.44
CA VAL A 27 6.77 9.31 2.56
C VAL A 27 7.38 8.97 3.91
N ARG A 28 7.92 7.76 4.09
CA ARG A 28 8.64 7.37 5.32
C ARG A 28 9.83 8.27 5.59
N TRP A 29 10.60 8.59 4.56
CA TRP A 29 11.77 9.47 4.70
C TRP A 29 11.35 10.86 5.21
N ILE A 30 10.30 11.45 4.65
CA ILE A 30 9.75 12.74 5.08
C ILE A 30 9.28 12.68 6.53
N ILE A 31 8.48 11.67 6.90
CA ILE A 31 7.93 11.52 8.26
C ILE A 31 9.04 11.33 9.30
N ASN A 32 10.15 10.70 8.92
CA ASN A 32 11.29 10.45 9.80
C ASN A 32 12.24 11.66 9.93
N GLY A 33 11.85 12.84 9.45
CA GLY A 33 12.62 14.06 9.59
C GLY A 33 13.61 14.28 8.45
N ALA A 34 13.21 14.00 7.20
CA ALA A 34 13.99 14.40 6.04
C ALA A 34 14.38 15.89 6.11
N PRO A 35 15.58 16.27 5.63
CA PRO A 35 15.97 17.67 5.55
C PRO A 35 14.98 18.48 4.72
N GLY A 36 14.49 19.60 5.28
CA GLY A 36 13.56 20.51 4.63
C GLY A 36 12.48 21.03 5.57
N GLU A 37 11.85 22.14 5.19
CA GLU A 37 10.69 22.67 5.91
C GLU A 37 9.41 22.03 5.35
N TYR A 38 8.79 21.17 6.15
CA TYR A 38 7.50 20.58 5.83
C TYR A 38 6.45 21.11 6.82
N PRO A 39 5.29 21.61 6.34
CA PRO A 39 4.20 21.97 7.24
C PRO A 39 3.80 20.77 8.10
N GLN A 40 3.67 20.98 9.41
CA GLN A 40 3.35 19.88 10.35
C GLN A 40 2.06 19.16 9.97
N GLU A 41 1.06 19.90 9.46
CA GLU A 41 -0.20 19.32 9.02
C GLU A 41 -0.03 18.36 7.83
N SER A 42 0.84 18.70 6.88
CA SER A 42 1.18 17.82 5.76
C SER A 42 1.87 16.54 6.26
N VAL A 43 2.79 16.65 7.22
CA VAL A 43 3.45 15.47 7.81
C VAL A 43 2.44 14.56 8.52
N LYS A 44 1.49 15.14 9.26
CA LYS A 44 0.41 14.37 9.91
C LYS A 44 -0.46 13.63 8.90
N GLN A 45 -0.83 14.30 7.79
CA GLN A 45 -1.62 13.69 6.72
C GLN A 45 -0.86 12.54 6.05
N LEU A 46 0.42 12.75 5.75
CA LEU A 46 1.30 11.72 5.19
C LEU A 46 1.41 10.50 6.11
N LYS A 47 1.52 10.72 7.43
CA LYS A 47 1.52 9.63 8.42
C LYS A 47 0.25 8.80 8.35
N LYS A 48 -0.91 9.44 8.32
CA LYS A 48 -2.21 8.75 8.18
C LYS A 48 -2.30 7.93 6.88
N ILE A 49 -1.82 8.48 5.77
CA ILE A 49 -1.80 7.78 4.47
C ILE A 49 -0.90 6.53 4.55
N LEU A 50 0.29 6.67 5.15
CA LEU A 50 1.23 5.56 5.30
C LEU A 50 0.67 4.46 6.21
N ASP A 51 0.08 4.82 7.36
CA ASP A 51 -0.52 3.87 8.31
C ASP A 51 -1.65 3.06 7.64
N ASN A 52 -2.50 3.74 6.85
CA ASN A 52 -3.55 3.07 6.07
C ASN A 52 -2.96 2.12 5.03
N TYR A 53 -1.92 2.54 4.30
CA TYR A 53 -1.23 1.69 3.33
C TYR A 53 -0.62 0.44 4.00
N GLU A 54 0.06 0.59 5.14
CA GLU A 54 0.67 -0.54 5.85
C GLU A 54 -0.38 -1.53 6.33
N THR A 55 -1.50 -1.03 6.85
CA THR A 55 -2.63 -1.86 7.30
C THR A 55 -3.19 -2.69 6.15
N GLU A 56 -3.49 -2.05 5.01
CA GLU A 56 -4.05 -2.73 3.84
C GLU A 56 -3.05 -3.73 3.24
N SER A 57 -1.76 -3.36 3.15
CA SER A 57 -0.70 -4.23 2.63
C SER A 57 -0.50 -5.49 3.48
N ARG A 58 -0.55 -5.37 4.81
CA ARG A 58 -0.53 -6.52 5.73
C ARG A 58 -1.77 -7.40 5.57
N SER A 59 -2.94 -6.82 5.31
CA SER A 59 -4.16 -7.61 5.05
C SER A 59 -4.03 -8.47 3.78
N LEU A 60 -3.39 -7.95 2.74
CA LEU A 60 -3.21 -8.65 1.47
C LEU A 60 -2.24 -9.83 1.61
N THR A 61 -1.15 -9.66 2.35
CA THR A 61 -0.18 -10.73 2.63
C THR A 61 -0.78 -11.81 3.55
N GLY A 62 -1.56 -11.43 4.55
CA GLY A 62 -2.29 -12.37 5.41
C GLY A 62 -3.34 -13.20 4.65
N LYS A 63 -4.11 -12.56 3.76
CA LYS A 63 -5.09 -13.25 2.88
C LYS A 63 -4.41 -14.22 1.90
N HIS A 64 -3.22 -13.87 1.39
CA HIS A 64 -2.46 -14.74 0.49
C HIS A 64 -1.98 -16.01 1.20
N ARG A 65 -1.50 -15.89 2.45
CA ARG A 65 -1.02 -17.03 3.26
C ARG A 65 -2.15 -18.02 3.58
N ALA A 66 -3.34 -17.53 3.94
CA ALA A 66 -4.51 -18.37 4.26
C ALA A 66 -5.10 -19.11 3.04
N LYS A 67 -5.03 -18.51 1.84
CA LYS A 67 -5.45 -19.17 0.59
C LYS A 67 -4.47 -20.27 0.18
N HIS A 68 -3.17 -20.06 0.40
CA HIS A 68 -2.15 -21.05 0.07
C HIS A 68 -2.24 -22.29 0.97
N THR A 69 -2.40 -22.14 2.29
CA THR A 69 -2.53 -23.28 3.23
C THR A 69 -3.78 -24.13 2.97
N ARG A 70 -4.93 -23.53 2.62
CA ARG A 70 -6.12 -24.30 2.22
C ARG A 70 -5.93 -25.11 0.94
N LYS A 71 -5.14 -24.61 -0.02
CA LYS A 71 -4.87 -25.32 -1.28
C LYS A 71 -3.95 -26.53 -1.09
N ILE A 72 -3.03 -26.47 -0.12
CA ILE A 72 -2.15 -27.60 0.23
C ILE A 72 -2.96 -28.69 0.95
N ALA A 73 -3.73 -28.31 1.98
CA ALA A 73 -4.53 -29.26 2.76
C ALA A 73 -5.56 -30.05 1.93
N ASN A 74 -6.17 -29.45 0.90
CA ASN A 74 -7.08 -30.15 -0.01
C ASN A 74 -6.39 -31.04 -1.06
N ARG A 75 -5.07 -30.89 -1.22
CA ARG A 75 -4.28 -31.70 -2.17
C ARG A 75 -3.82 -33.01 -1.52
N ASP A 76 -3.55 -32.97 -0.22
CA ASP A 76 -3.11 -34.12 0.58
C ASP A 76 -4.27 -35.08 0.96
N THR A 77 -5.52 -34.69 0.71
CA THR A 77 -6.72 -35.54 0.92
C THR A 77 -7.15 -36.33 -0.31
N HIS A 78 -6.36 -36.30 -1.40
CA HIS A 78 -6.68 -36.97 -2.66
C HIS A 78 -5.53 -37.86 -3.22
N GLU A 79 -4.53 -38.18 -2.41
CA GLU A 79 -3.62 -39.34 -2.63
C GLU A 79 -4.02 -40.50 -1.71
#